data_AF-A0A377WDX6-F1
#
_entry.id   AF-A0A377WDX6-F1
#
_cell.length_a   1.000
_cell.length_b   1.000
_cell.length_c   1.000
_cell.angle_alpha   90.00
_cell.angle_beta   90.00
_cell.angle_gamma   90.00
#
_symmetry.space_group_name_H-M   'P 1'
#
loop_
_entity.id
_entity.type
_entity.pdbx_description
1 polymer ?
#
loop_
_entity_poly.entity_id
_entity_poly.type
_entity_poly.pdbx_seq_one_letter_code
_entity_poly.pdbx_strand_id
1 'polypeptide(L)'
;MEAKLKNGEAKLKNGQQKPYFWQIAPPRIKVVICITHDYKGAFMSSATSIRLDEELKDRLKTLADDRHRSAHALMLEAITEYIDREEKRSQYLRDGQAAWQHYQETGLHLTAEEAEAWISTWGTENEQDAPPCHR
;
A
#
# COMPACT_ATOMS: atom_id res chain seq x y z
N MET A 1 -42.25 24.84 -40.53
CA MET A 1 -41.28 25.25 -39.49
C MET A 1 -40.76 23.96 -38.85
N GLU A 2 -40.03 23.11 -39.56
CA GLU A 2 -38.59 23.25 -39.85
C GLU A 2 -37.77 23.78 -38.69
N ALA A 3 -37.05 22.87 -38.00
CA ALA A 3 -35.59 22.95 -37.86
C ALA A 3 -35.04 21.61 -37.37
N LYS A 4 -34.31 20.92 -38.27
CA LYS A 4 -33.37 19.83 -37.97
C LYS A 4 -32.27 20.32 -37.03
N LEU A 5 -31.84 19.51 -36.07
CA LEU A 5 -30.44 19.42 -35.59
C LEU A 5 -30.20 17.96 -35.13
N LYS A 6 -29.87 17.05 -36.05
CA LYS A 6 -28.53 16.46 -36.26
C LYS A 6 -27.94 15.77 -35.02
N ASN A 7 -27.98 14.43 -35.05
CA ASN A 7 -26.98 13.56 -34.45
C ASN A 7 -25.57 14.05 -34.84
N GLY A 8 -24.73 14.23 -33.83
CA GLY A 8 -23.30 14.50 -33.98
C GLY A 8 -22.59 13.81 -32.83
N GLU A 9 -22.14 12.59 -33.10
CA GLU A 9 -21.25 11.83 -32.23
C GLU A 9 -19.94 12.61 -32.03
N ALA A 10 -19.68 13.07 -30.81
CA ALA A 10 -18.34 13.53 -30.42
C ALA A 10 -17.68 12.41 -29.61
N LYS A 11 -17.10 11.44 -30.34
CA LYS A 11 -16.12 10.50 -29.78
C LYS A 11 -14.77 11.22 -29.74
N LEU A 12 -14.29 11.58 -28.56
CA LEU A 12 -12.86 11.81 -28.31
C LEU A 12 -12.44 11.09 -27.03
N LYS A 13 -12.03 9.83 -27.25
CA LYS A 13 -10.89 9.09 -26.72
C LYS A 13 -10.50 9.28 -25.24
N ASN A 14 -10.74 8.18 -24.52
CA ASN A 14 -9.89 7.51 -23.51
C ASN A 14 -9.16 8.35 -22.47
N GLY A 15 -9.49 8.00 -21.23
CA GLY A 15 -8.88 8.49 -20.02
C GLY A 15 -7.39 8.18 -19.92
N GLN A 16 -6.69 9.16 -19.39
CA GLN A 16 -5.51 8.98 -18.56
C GLN A 16 -5.71 9.86 -17.33
N GLN A 17 -6.06 9.22 -16.22
CA GLN A 17 -5.84 9.77 -14.89
C GLN A 17 -4.36 10.06 -14.75
N LYS A 18 -3.99 11.32 -14.50
CA LYS A 18 -2.65 11.66 -14.05
C LYS A 18 -2.63 11.72 -12.52
N PRO A 19 -1.79 10.92 -11.84
CA PRO A 19 -1.74 10.90 -10.38
C PRO A 19 -1.00 12.12 -9.83
N TYR A 20 -1.75 12.94 -9.08
CA TYR A 20 -1.37 13.62 -7.83
C TYR A 20 0.14 13.72 -7.47
N PHE A 21 0.83 14.80 -7.86
CA PHE A 21 2.07 15.21 -7.18
C PHE A 21 2.41 16.71 -7.43
N TRP A 22 2.45 17.49 -6.35
CA TRP A 22 2.94 18.87 -6.15
C TRP A 22 2.30 20.07 -6.86
N GLN A 23 1.24 20.59 -6.25
CA GLN A 23 1.00 22.04 -6.23
C GLN A 23 0.28 22.44 -4.94
N ILE A 24 1.05 22.75 -3.90
CA ILE A 24 0.56 23.55 -2.77
C ILE A 24 1.59 24.65 -2.47
N ALA A 25 1.29 25.86 -2.91
CA ALA A 25 1.82 27.07 -2.30
C ALA A 25 0.88 27.43 -1.12
N PRO A 26 1.37 27.61 0.12
CA PRO A 26 0.50 27.91 1.25
C PRO A 26 0.11 29.39 1.28
N PRO A 27 -1.17 29.75 1.50
CA PRO A 27 -1.48 31.11 1.93
C PRO A 27 -1.12 31.31 3.41
N ARG A 28 -0.45 32.43 3.71
CA ARG A 28 -0.29 32.94 5.08
C ARG A 28 -1.66 33.36 5.61
N ILE A 29 -2.30 32.49 6.37
CA ILE A 29 -3.50 32.81 7.13
C ILE A 29 -3.25 32.38 8.58
N LYS A 30 -3.02 33.37 9.46
CA LYS A 30 -3.01 33.17 10.90
C LYS A 30 -4.46 33.10 11.36
N VAL A 31 -4.96 31.90 11.66
CA VAL A 31 -6.12 31.75 12.52
C VAL A 31 -5.72 30.86 13.68
N VAL A 32 -5.56 31.49 14.85
CA VAL A 32 -5.60 30.78 16.13
C VAL A 32 -7.05 30.39 16.32
N ILE A 33 -7.40 29.16 15.94
CA ILE A 33 -8.62 28.54 16.44
C ILE A 33 -8.17 27.51 17.45
N CYS A 34 -8.38 27.82 18.74
CA CYS A 34 -8.38 26.83 19.80
C CYS A 34 -9.64 25.96 19.60
N ILE A 35 -9.59 25.06 18.62
CA ILE A 35 -10.55 23.96 18.55
C ILE A 35 -9.94 22.88 19.43
N THR A 36 -10.47 22.70 20.63
CA THR A 36 -10.48 21.37 21.25
C THR A 36 -11.20 20.46 20.26
N HIS A 37 -10.46 19.86 19.33
CA HIS A 37 -10.99 18.78 18.51
C HIS A 37 -11.24 17.63 19.47
N ASP A 38 -12.47 17.57 19.96
CA ASP A 38 -13.13 16.36 20.38
C ASP A 38 -13.16 15.43 19.16
N TYR A 39 -12.05 14.71 18.93
CA TYR A 39 -11.99 13.61 17.97
C TYR A 39 -12.88 12.48 18.51
N LYS A 40 -14.20 12.61 18.32
CA LYS A 40 -15.15 11.48 18.35
C LYS A 40 -15.01 10.66 17.06
N GLY A 41 -13.81 10.15 16.82
CA GLY A 41 -13.65 8.94 16.03
C GLY A 41 -13.89 7.78 16.99
N ALA A 42 -15.04 7.11 16.90
CA ALA A 42 -15.24 5.87 17.63
C ALA A 42 -14.24 4.84 17.11
N PHE A 43 -13.09 4.69 17.78
CA PHE A 43 -12.19 3.57 17.55
C PHE A 43 -12.95 2.32 17.99
N MET A 44 -13.56 1.61 17.03
CA MET A 44 -14.26 0.36 17.30
C MET A 44 -13.23 -0.73 17.60
N SER A 45 -12.75 -0.76 18.83
CA SER A 45 -11.93 -1.85 19.36
C SER A 45 -12.84 -2.94 19.93
N SER A 46 -12.76 -4.14 19.36
CA SER A 46 -13.31 -5.34 20.01
C SER A 46 -12.30 -5.84 21.04
N ALA A 47 -12.75 -6.01 22.29
CA ALA A 47 -11.90 -6.57 23.33
C ALA A 47 -11.70 -8.07 23.07
N THR A 48 -10.46 -8.46 22.84
CA THR A 48 -10.05 -9.87 22.69
C THR A 48 -9.18 -10.25 23.88
N SER A 49 -9.56 -11.27 24.63
CA SER A 49 -8.75 -11.79 25.73
C SER A 49 -7.68 -12.76 25.20
N ILE A 50 -6.41 -12.43 25.38
CA ILE A 50 -5.28 -13.29 24.99
C ILE A 50 -4.67 -13.90 26.26
N ARG A 51 -4.46 -15.22 26.25
CA ARG A 51 -3.77 -15.90 27.35
C ARG A 51 -2.27 -15.92 27.07
N LEU A 52 -1.49 -15.41 28.01
CA LEU A 52 -0.03 -15.46 27.97
C LEU A 52 0.45 -16.38 29.08
N ASP A 53 1.46 -17.17 28.79
CA ASP A 53 2.21 -17.89 29.82
C ASP A 53 2.94 -16.89 30.74
N GLU A 54 3.18 -17.27 32.00
CA GLU A 54 3.78 -16.36 32.97
C GLU A 54 5.22 -15.98 32.59
N GLU A 55 6.00 -16.89 31.99
CA GLU A 55 7.35 -16.56 31.51
C GLU A 55 7.31 -15.47 30.43
N LEU A 56 6.41 -15.61 29.46
CA LEU A 56 6.25 -14.65 28.36
C LEU A 56 5.77 -13.29 28.87
N LYS A 57 4.85 -13.30 29.84
CA LYS A 57 4.31 -12.09 30.47
C LYS A 57 5.39 -11.34 31.24
N ASP A 58 6.28 -12.01 31.96
CA ASP A 58 7.36 -11.35 32.70
C ASP A 58 8.46 -10.82 31.76
N ARG A 59 8.77 -11.53 30.68
CA ARG A 59 9.65 -11.03 29.61
C ARG A 59 9.06 -9.78 28.94
N LEU A 60 7.76 -9.78 28.67
CA LEU A 60 7.07 -8.63 28.08
C LEU A 60 7.07 -7.42 29.03
N LYS A 61 6.81 -7.61 30.33
CA LYS A 61 6.87 -6.53 31.32
C LYS A 61 8.26 -5.91 31.38
N THR A 62 9.31 -6.74 31.47
CA THR A 62 10.70 -6.28 31.50
C THR A 62 11.01 -5.43 30.25
N LEU A 63 10.62 -5.93 29.07
CA LEU A 63 10.79 -5.19 27.82
C LEU A 63 9.99 -3.88 27.77
N ALA A 64 8.79 -3.86 28.36
CA ALA A 64 7.93 -2.70 28.45
C ALA A 64 8.53 -1.62 29.35
N ASP A 65 9.07 -2.02 30.50
CA ASP A 65 9.75 -1.15 31.46
C ASP A 65 11.02 -0.54 30.84
N ASP A 66 11.84 -1.37 30.18
CA ASP A 66 13.06 -0.95 29.46
C ASP A 66 12.77 0.07 28.35
N ARG A 67 11.63 -0.11 27.65
CA ARG A 67 11.21 0.78 26.54
C ARG A 67 10.33 1.95 26.99
N HIS A 68 10.00 2.05 28.28
CA HIS A 68 9.05 3.02 28.84
C HIS A 68 7.70 3.04 28.11
N ARG A 69 7.17 1.87 27.78
CA ARG A 69 5.86 1.69 27.13
C ARG A 69 4.97 0.78 27.97
N SER A 70 3.66 0.79 27.72
CA SER A 70 2.78 -0.19 28.36
C SER A 70 2.94 -1.56 27.69
N ALA A 71 2.88 -2.63 28.47
CA ALA A 71 2.90 -4.00 27.94
C ALA A 71 1.79 -4.22 26.89
N HIS A 72 0.63 -3.60 27.07
CA HIS A 72 -0.46 -3.66 26.09
C HIS A 72 -0.12 -3.01 24.75
N ALA A 73 0.54 -1.85 24.75
CA ALA A 73 0.97 -1.21 23.51
C ALA A 73 1.97 -2.08 22.73
N LEU A 74 2.94 -2.68 23.44
CA LEU A 74 3.91 -3.59 22.83
C LEU A 74 3.25 -4.88 22.29
N MET A 75 2.23 -5.41 22.96
CA MET A 75 1.47 -6.56 22.44
C MET A 75 0.79 -6.22 21.13
N LEU A 76 0.12 -5.07 21.05
CA LEU A 76 -0.55 -4.65 19.82
C LEU A 76 0.45 -4.45 18.68
N GLU A 77 1.54 -3.76 18.95
CA GLU A 77 2.64 -3.55 17.99
C GLU A 77 3.17 -4.89 17.47
N ALA A 78 3.50 -5.82 18.37
CA ALA A 78 4.02 -7.14 17.99
C ALA A 78 3.02 -7.95 17.14
N ILE A 79 1.73 -7.88 17.45
CA ILE A 79 0.68 -8.56 16.67
C ILE A 79 0.57 -7.92 15.28
N THR A 80 0.54 -6.58 15.21
CA THR A 80 0.46 -5.85 13.94
C THR A 80 1.67 -6.17 13.05
N GLU A 81 2.89 -6.09 13.59
CA GLU A 81 4.11 -6.42 12.83
C GLU A 81 4.10 -7.87 12.31
N TYR A 82 3.61 -8.80 13.13
CA TYR A 82 3.47 -10.20 12.71
C TYR A 82 2.49 -10.33 11.55
N ILE A 83 1.29 -9.75 11.68
CA ILE A 83 0.25 -9.81 10.65
C ILE A 83 0.76 -9.18 9.35
N ASP A 84 1.32 -7.97 9.41
CA ASP A 84 1.83 -7.27 8.24
C ASP A 84 2.88 -8.09 7.49
N ARG A 85 3.77 -8.76 8.24
CA ARG A 85 4.78 -9.65 7.65
C ARG A 85 4.15 -10.87 6.99
N GLU A 86 3.20 -11.52 7.66
CA GLU A 86 2.52 -12.70 7.12
C GLU A 86 1.65 -12.37 5.91
N GLU A 87 1.01 -11.20 5.89
CA GLU A 87 0.22 -10.72 4.75
C GLU A 87 1.13 -10.46 3.54
N LYS A 88 2.26 -9.77 3.73
CA LYS A 88 3.25 -9.55 2.67
C LYS A 88 3.79 -10.86 2.11
N ARG A 89 4.11 -11.82 2.98
CA ARG A 89 4.57 -13.15 2.57
C ARG A 89 3.49 -13.90 1.78
N SER A 90 2.25 -13.87 2.26
CA SER A 90 1.12 -14.52 1.62
C SER A 90 0.78 -13.89 0.27
N GLN A 91 0.94 -12.56 0.14
CA GLN A 91 0.79 -11.85 -1.12
C GLN A 91 1.88 -12.27 -2.11
N TYR A 92 3.15 -12.25 -1.70
CA TYR A 92 4.28 -12.68 -2.55
C TYR A 92 4.10 -14.10 -3.11
N LEU A 93 3.67 -15.05 -2.26
CA LEU A 93 3.42 -16.42 -2.69
C LEU A 93 2.25 -16.51 -3.69
N ARG A 94 1.16 -15.77 -3.45
CA ARG A 94 0.03 -15.70 -4.38
C ARG A 94 0.42 -15.09 -5.71
N ASP A 95 1.23 -14.04 -5.71
CA ASP A 95 1.70 -13.38 -6.92
C ASP A 95 2.62 -14.30 -7.73
N GLY A 96 3.52 -15.02 -7.08
CA GLY A 96 4.38 -16.02 -7.73
C GLY A 96 3.57 -17.17 -8.34
N GLN A 97 2.55 -17.66 -7.62
CA GLN A 97 1.65 -18.70 -8.15
C GLN A 97 0.83 -18.20 -9.34
N ALA A 98 0.30 -16.97 -9.27
CA ALA A 98 -0.44 -16.37 -10.36
C ALA A 98 0.45 -16.15 -11.60
N ALA A 99 1.67 -15.66 -11.42
CA ALA A 99 2.64 -15.50 -12.50
C ALA A 99 2.99 -16.86 -13.16
N TRP A 100 3.17 -17.91 -12.35
CA TRP A 100 3.41 -19.25 -12.86
C TRP A 100 2.24 -19.79 -13.68
N GLN A 101 1.01 -19.66 -13.17
CA GLN A 101 -0.19 -20.06 -13.90
C GLN A 101 -0.34 -19.28 -15.21
N HIS A 102 -0.10 -17.96 -15.17
CA HIS A 102 -0.15 -17.11 -16.36
C HIS A 102 0.85 -17.55 -17.43
N TYR A 103 2.08 -17.90 -17.04
CA TYR A 103 3.08 -18.44 -17.95
C TYR A 103 2.64 -19.78 -18.56
N GLN A 104 2.12 -20.70 -17.75
CA GLN A 104 1.62 -21.99 -18.22
C GLN A 104 0.48 -21.85 -19.25
N GLU A 105 -0.38 -20.87 -19.07
CA GLU A 105 -1.53 -20.63 -19.96
C GLU A 105 -1.15 -19.88 -21.25
N THR A 106 -0.29 -18.87 -21.15
CA THR A 106 -0.03 -17.93 -22.27
C THR A 106 1.29 -18.20 -23.01
N GLY A 107 2.25 -18.83 -22.33
CA GLY A 107 3.65 -18.95 -22.73
C GLY A 107 4.44 -17.65 -22.64
N LEU A 108 3.83 -16.55 -22.17
CA LEU A 108 4.47 -15.24 -22.12
C LEU A 108 5.46 -15.18 -20.95
N HIS A 109 6.70 -14.79 -21.25
CA HIS A 109 7.80 -14.64 -20.31
C HIS A 109 8.72 -13.49 -20.70
N LEU A 110 9.68 -13.20 -19.84
CA LEU A 110 10.85 -12.36 -20.13
C LEU A 110 12.09 -13.24 -20.02
N THR A 111 13.09 -13.00 -20.85
CA THR A 111 14.38 -13.69 -20.72
C THR A 111 15.16 -13.12 -19.53
N ALA A 112 16.13 -13.89 -19.03
CA ALA A 112 16.95 -13.45 -17.90
C ALA A 112 17.76 -12.19 -18.26
N GLU A 113 18.27 -12.12 -19.49
CA GLU A 113 19.06 -11.01 -20.00
C GLU A 113 18.24 -9.71 -20.11
N GLU A 114 16.99 -9.78 -20.59
CA GLU A 114 16.10 -8.63 -20.65
C GLU A 114 15.71 -8.13 -19.26
N ALA A 115 15.43 -9.06 -18.33
CA ALA A 115 15.12 -8.72 -16.95
C ALA A 115 16.32 -8.07 -16.25
N GLU A 116 17.53 -8.59 -16.43
CA GLU A 116 18.76 -8.02 -15.88
C GLU A 116 19.06 -6.63 -16.47
N ALA A 117 18.94 -6.49 -17.80
CA ALA A 117 19.12 -5.21 -18.45
C ALA A 117 18.14 -4.17 -17.91
N TRP A 118 16.87 -4.54 -17.71
CA TRP A 118 15.87 -3.67 -17.12
C TRP A 118 16.18 -3.30 -15.67
N ILE A 119 16.45 -4.29 -14.80
CA ILE A 119 16.78 -4.06 -13.37
C ILE A 119 18.02 -3.17 -13.23
N SER A 120 19.00 -3.29 -14.13
CA SER A 120 20.21 -2.47 -14.10
C SER A 120 19.95 -0.97 -14.31
N THR A 121 18.79 -0.60 -14.87
CA THR A 121 18.39 0.81 -15.06
C THR A 121 17.80 1.44 -13.81
N TRP A 122 17.35 0.65 -12.84
CA TRP A 122 16.66 1.15 -11.65
C TRP A 122 17.58 1.98 -10.75
N GLY A 123 17.07 3.11 -10.25
CA GLY A 123 17.86 4.02 -9.42
C GLY A 123 18.91 4.83 -10.19
N THR A 124 18.86 4.83 -11.52
CA THR A 124 19.65 5.70 -12.40
C THR A 124 18.78 6.81 -12.99
N GLU A 125 19.40 7.82 -13.62
CA GLU A 125 18.66 8.87 -14.35
C GLU A 125 17.87 8.34 -15.57
N ASN A 126 18.13 7.09 -15.98
CA ASN A 126 17.52 6.44 -17.14
C ASN A 126 16.73 5.18 -16.74
N GLU A 127 16.04 5.20 -15.60
CA GLU A 127 15.14 4.12 -15.19
C GLU A 127 14.05 3.88 -16.24
N GLN A 128 13.99 2.66 -16.77
CA GLN A 128 13.08 2.28 -17.85
C GLN A 128 11.85 1.54 -17.33
N ASP A 129 10.74 1.63 -18.09
CA ASP A 129 9.54 0.84 -17.85
C ASP A 129 9.79 -0.66 -18.07
N ALA A 130 8.97 -1.50 -17.45
CA ALA A 130 9.05 -2.95 -17.60
C ALA A 130 8.94 -3.39 -19.07
N PRO A 131 9.87 -4.23 -19.58
CA PRO A 131 9.76 -4.74 -20.94
C PRO A 131 8.51 -5.62 -21.10
N PRO A 132 7.87 -5.62 -22.28
CA PRO A 132 6.68 -6.44 -22.52
C PRO A 132 7.05 -7.94 -22.57
N CYS A 133 6.22 -8.78 -21.94
CA CYS A 133 6.40 -10.24 -22.03
C CYS A 133 6.19 -10.77 -23.47
N HIS A 134 6.92 -11.81 -23.83
CA HIS A 134 6.97 -12.42 -25.16
C HIS A 134 7.04 -13.96 -25.06
N ARG A 135 6.92 -14.67 -26.19
CA ARG A 135 6.88 -16.15 -26.24
C ARG A 135 8.20 -16.75 -26.68
#